data_AF-A0A8H4TF12-F1
#
_entry.id   AF-A0A8H4TF12-F1
#
_cell.length_a   1.000
_cell.length_b   1.000
_cell.length_c   1.000
_cell.angle_alpha   90.00
_cell.angle_beta   90.00
_cell.angle_gamma   90.00
#
_symmetry.space_group_name_H-M   'P 1'
#
loop_
_entity.id
_entity.type
_entity.pdbx_description
1 polymer ?
#
loop_
_entity_poly.entity_id
_entity_poly.type
_entity_poly.pdbx_seq_one_letter_code
_entity_poly.pdbx_strand_id
1 'polypeptide(L)'
;MERDRASSFKDSFHAGDLEPWHNAKYNLIQETLRAILKTPHAGSTDWIFFIAEILEWLGRRGDYDDSVQDPQYPWPHSFIVQDIVQAFAMTAMFFPDSDVAKLVTMFVNSSQCDEFRKSGVFDPKERSKVRPDRRTRTSYKFRDGEFWKEWKEFYKMERFFADVYPMEWRLTVRPIIAHLYQAGVIAPAYMQNHPEVVLGVATANTEPHRPDKPDLFINYEDQYGSFPMQFPSTFVLPSKWPEVIPTARSFSSKHPTARFALLRLWSAPHYYPFMVGLFNRPITSFLDSRGRSWEWKFVPKDMPGSEFSVHQTTGKRLDVLKDKLGDRVVHRGDLILVMGEDQDDLLRYCTAVVFAMQTKPWLREIDLWKSFINVDFEFLLDLGSFWLD
;
A
#
# COMPACT_ATOMS: atom_id res chain seq x y z
N MET A 1 8.14 17.93 3.07
CA MET A 1 7.79 17.08 4.24
C MET A 1 9.10 16.54 4.79
N GLU A 2 9.40 16.82 6.05
CA GLU A 2 10.61 16.31 6.72
C GLU A 2 10.41 14.84 7.12
N ARG A 3 11.51 14.07 7.14
CA ARG A 3 11.51 12.62 7.44
C ARG A 3 10.84 12.28 8.79
N ASP A 4 11.03 13.13 9.79
CA ASP A 4 10.42 12.95 11.13
C ASP A 4 8.89 13.07 11.10
N ARG A 5 8.36 13.99 10.29
CA ARG A 5 6.91 14.13 10.10
C ARG A 5 6.34 12.89 9.42
N ALA A 6 7.06 12.33 8.44
CA ALA A 6 6.66 11.09 7.80
C ALA A 6 6.57 9.93 8.80
N SER A 7 7.48 9.86 9.78
CA SER A 7 7.42 8.87 10.87
C SER A 7 6.13 8.99 11.69
N SER A 8 5.76 10.20 12.11
CA SER A 8 4.52 10.41 12.87
C SER A 8 3.25 10.04 12.07
N PHE A 9 3.27 10.29 10.76
CA PHE A 9 2.18 9.84 9.88
C PHE A 9 2.12 8.32 9.76
N LYS A 10 3.26 7.63 9.70
CA LYS A 10 3.32 6.17 9.73
C LYS A 10 2.71 5.61 10.99
N ASP A 11 3.09 6.13 12.15
CA ASP A 11 2.55 5.68 13.42
C ASP A 11 1.02 5.82 13.44
N SER A 12 0.49 6.93 12.92
CA SER A 12 -0.96 7.17 12.81
C SER A 12 -1.65 6.17 11.89
N PHE A 13 -1.10 5.94 10.69
CA PHE A 13 -1.75 5.05 9.72
C PHE A 13 -1.55 3.56 10.02
N HIS A 14 -0.52 3.18 10.78
CA HIS A 14 -0.42 1.83 11.33
C HIS A 14 -1.39 1.68 12.49
N ALA A 15 -1.44 2.63 13.42
CA ALA A 15 -2.37 2.56 14.54
C ALA A 15 -3.85 2.46 14.14
N GLY A 16 -4.23 2.94 12.95
CA GLY A 16 -5.60 2.89 12.43
C GLY A 16 -5.90 1.70 11.49
N ASP A 17 -4.93 0.83 11.24
CA ASP A 17 -5.13 -0.36 10.44
C ASP A 17 -5.82 -1.44 11.30
N LEU A 18 -6.89 -2.01 10.76
CA LEU A 18 -7.80 -2.91 11.45
C LEU A 18 -7.63 -4.37 11.00
N GLU A 19 -6.66 -4.66 10.15
CA GLU A 19 -6.34 -6.04 9.78
C GLU A 19 -5.75 -6.79 11.00
N PRO A 20 -6.26 -7.98 11.38
CA PRO A 20 -5.73 -8.72 12.51
C PRO A 20 -4.22 -8.95 12.44
N TRP A 21 -3.54 -8.73 13.58
CA TRP A 21 -2.08 -8.93 13.76
C TRP A 21 -1.17 -8.02 12.93
N HIS A 22 -1.71 -7.05 12.19
CA HIS A 22 -0.92 -6.20 11.30
C HIS A 22 0.16 -5.39 12.06
N ASN A 23 -0.18 -4.80 13.22
CA ASN A 23 0.76 -4.03 14.04
C ASN A 23 1.93 -4.91 14.54
N ALA A 24 1.64 -6.14 14.97
CA ALA A 24 2.67 -7.08 15.41
C ALA A 24 3.61 -7.45 14.24
N LYS A 25 3.03 -7.74 13.08
CA LYS A 25 3.76 -8.02 11.83
C LYS A 25 4.64 -6.86 11.37
N TYR A 26 4.14 -5.63 11.44
CA TYR A 26 4.88 -4.42 11.13
C TYR A 26 6.03 -4.20 12.12
N ASN A 27 5.75 -4.26 13.42
CA ASN A 27 6.76 -4.07 14.47
C ASN A 27 7.90 -5.08 14.34
N LEU A 28 7.58 -6.36 14.12
CA LEU A 28 8.58 -7.42 13.93
C LEU A 28 9.52 -7.14 12.75
N ILE A 29 8.99 -6.65 11.62
CA ILE A 29 9.81 -6.23 10.48
C ILE A 29 10.69 -5.05 10.85
N GLN A 30 10.11 -4.00 11.45
CA GLN A 30 10.86 -2.78 11.78
C GLN A 30 11.97 -3.05 12.80
N GLU A 31 11.71 -3.88 13.80
CA GLU A 31 12.70 -4.30 14.79
C GLU A 31 13.82 -5.11 14.15
N THR A 32 13.47 -6.07 13.28
CA THR A 32 14.46 -6.88 12.54
C THR A 32 15.33 -6.00 11.63
N LEU A 33 14.72 -5.10 10.85
CA LEU A 33 15.47 -4.16 10.00
C LEU A 33 16.38 -3.26 10.82
N ARG A 34 15.89 -2.70 11.93
CA ARG A 34 16.72 -1.90 12.83
C ARG A 34 17.89 -2.72 13.39
N ALA A 35 17.67 -3.99 13.71
CA ALA A 35 18.72 -4.88 14.20
C ALA A 35 19.77 -5.19 13.11
N ILE A 36 19.34 -5.50 11.88
CA ILE A 36 20.23 -5.71 10.72
C ILE A 36 21.12 -4.47 10.50
N LEU A 37 20.52 -3.29 10.49
CA LEU A 37 21.20 -2.03 10.18
C LEU A 37 22.14 -1.55 11.30
N LYS A 38 21.88 -1.94 12.56
CA LYS A 38 22.73 -1.59 13.71
C LYS A 38 23.84 -2.60 13.97
N THR A 39 23.74 -3.80 13.42
CA THR A 39 24.73 -4.85 13.65
C THR A 39 25.98 -4.59 12.82
N PRO A 40 27.17 -4.48 13.44
CA PRO A 40 28.42 -4.45 12.70
C PRO A 40 28.62 -5.78 11.97
N HIS A 41 28.72 -5.73 10.65
CA HIS A 41 28.96 -6.91 9.84
C HIS A 41 30.46 -7.04 9.57
N ALA A 42 31.03 -8.21 9.88
CA ALA A 42 32.38 -8.57 9.48
C ALA A 42 32.30 -9.50 8.26
N GLY A 43 33.05 -9.21 7.20
CA GLY A 43 33.04 -10.01 5.97
C GLY A 43 33.25 -9.18 4.72
N SER A 44 32.79 -9.70 3.57
CA SER A 44 32.92 -9.02 2.29
C SER A 44 32.17 -7.69 2.26
N THR A 45 32.73 -6.71 1.56
CA THR A 45 32.12 -5.40 1.31
C THR A 45 31.42 -5.31 -0.04
N ASP A 46 31.25 -6.43 -0.76
CA ASP A 46 30.65 -6.45 -2.11
C ASP A 46 29.25 -5.82 -2.15
N TRP A 47 28.48 -5.94 -1.07
CA TRP A 47 27.17 -5.29 -0.92
C TRP A 47 27.24 -3.75 -0.98
N ILE A 48 28.36 -3.14 -0.57
CA ILE A 48 28.57 -1.70 -0.67
C ILE A 48 28.74 -1.30 -2.13
N PHE A 49 29.53 -2.06 -2.89
CA PHE A 49 29.72 -1.84 -4.32
C PHE A 49 28.43 -2.09 -5.10
N PHE A 50 27.70 -3.14 -4.76
CA PHE A 50 26.37 -3.41 -5.34
C PHE A 50 25.40 -2.22 -5.17
N ILE A 51 25.35 -1.63 -3.97
CA ILE A 51 24.53 -0.45 -3.71
C ILE A 51 25.02 0.77 -4.50
N ALA A 52 26.35 0.98 -4.56
CA ALA A 52 26.94 2.08 -5.30
C ALA A 52 26.64 1.98 -6.80
N GLU A 53 26.75 0.78 -7.38
CA GLU A 53 26.41 0.48 -8.77
C GLU A 53 24.92 0.72 -9.07
N ILE A 54 24.02 0.42 -8.12
CA ILE A 54 22.60 0.77 -8.26
C ILE A 54 22.42 2.28 -8.28
N LEU A 55 23.05 3.02 -7.36
CA LEU A 55 22.94 4.48 -7.35
C LEU A 55 23.48 5.10 -8.65
N GLU A 56 24.63 4.63 -9.14
CA GLU A 56 25.21 5.06 -10.41
C GLU A 56 24.27 4.76 -11.58
N TRP A 57 23.76 3.53 -11.67
CA TRP A 57 22.80 3.12 -12.70
C TRP A 57 21.54 3.97 -12.69
N LEU A 58 21.02 4.29 -11.50
CA LEU A 58 19.86 5.16 -11.31
C LEU A 58 20.16 6.65 -11.52
N GLY A 59 21.42 7.04 -11.69
CA GLY A 59 21.86 8.42 -11.81
C GLY A 59 21.64 9.23 -10.52
N ARG A 60 21.80 8.59 -9.35
CA ARG A 60 21.60 9.20 -8.03
C ARG A 60 22.94 9.34 -7.31
N ARG A 61 23.10 10.45 -6.61
CA ARG A 61 24.29 10.71 -5.80
C ARG A 61 24.00 10.50 -4.32
N GLY A 62 24.98 9.99 -3.59
CA GLY A 62 24.89 9.81 -2.13
C GLY A 62 25.24 11.06 -1.33
N ASP A 63 25.88 12.05 -1.95
CA ASP A 63 26.49 13.24 -1.34
C ASP A 63 25.72 14.54 -1.64
N TYR A 64 24.39 14.46 -1.74
CA TYR A 64 23.59 15.68 -1.91
C TYR A 64 23.60 16.54 -0.65
N ASP A 65 24.08 17.77 -0.79
CA ASP A 65 24.04 18.79 0.27
C ASP A 65 22.69 19.51 0.35
N ASP A 66 21.96 19.56 -0.76
CA ASP A 66 20.66 20.22 -0.87
C ASP A 66 19.49 19.23 -0.89
N SER A 67 18.33 19.70 -0.42
CA SER A 67 17.07 18.94 -0.48
C SER A 67 16.01 19.72 -1.23
N VAL A 68 15.40 19.11 -2.25
CA VAL A 68 14.21 19.69 -2.89
C VAL A 68 13.06 19.68 -1.88
N GLN A 69 12.27 20.74 -1.80
CA GLN A 69 11.13 20.80 -0.87
C GLN A 69 9.88 20.11 -1.41
N ASP A 70 9.69 20.13 -2.73
CA ASP A 70 8.55 19.53 -3.39
C ASP A 70 8.52 18.00 -3.17
N PRO A 71 7.45 17.44 -2.57
CA PRO A 71 7.33 16.01 -2.33
C PRO A 71 7.15 15.17 -3.60
N GLN A 72 6.85 15.77 -4.76
CA GLN A 72 6.77 15.06 -6.05
C GLN A 72 8.15 14.68 -6.57
N TYR A 73 9.18 15.44 -6.18
CA TYR A 73 10.57 15.17 -6.54
C TYR A 73 11.30 14.50 -5.38
N PRO A 74 11.60 13.19 -5.50
CA PRO A 74 12.31 12.48 -4.43
C PRO A 74 13.69 13.01 -4.10
N TRP A 75 14.44 13.42 -5.12
CA TRP A 75 15.85 13.79 -5.02
C TRP A 75 16.07 15.17 -5.65
N PRO A 76 17.18 15.85 -5.31
CA PRO A 76 18.17 15.49 -4.27
C PRO A 76 17.65 15.56 -2.82
N HIS A 77 18.26 14.76 -1.93
CA HIS A 77 18.15 14.86 -0.47
C HIS A 77 19.33 14.16 0.24
N SER A 78 19.62 14.53 1.49
CA SER A 78 20.77 14.04 2.26
C SER A 78 20.66 12.61 2.81
N PHE A 79 19.55 11.91 2.52
CA PHE A 79 19.27 10.57 3.07
C PHE A 79 19.40 9.43 2.04
N ILE A 80 19.95 9.70 0.85
CA ILE A 80 19.99 8.72 -0.24
C ILE A 80 20.69 7.44 0.18
N VAL A 81 21.84 7.54 0.84
CA VAL A 81 22.62 6.38 1.29
C VAL A 81 21.84 5.56 2.31
N GLN A 82 21.21 6.19 3.30
CA GLN A 82 20.42 5.47 4.30
C GLN A 82 19.21 4.78 3.66
N ASP A 83 18.54 5.45 2.72
CA ASP A 83 17.34 4.92 2.07
C ASP A 83 17.67 3.72 1.16
N ILE A 84 18.76 3.76 0.40
CA ILE A 84 19.16 2.63 -0.46
C ILE A 84 19.69 1.45 0.36
N VAL A 85 20.40 1.70 1.47
CA VAL A 85 20.86 0.65 2.38
C VAL A 85 19.68 -0.04 3.06
N GLN A 86 18.67 0.73 3.48
CA GLN A 86 17.43 0.16 4.02
C GLN A 86 16.66 -0.64 2.97
N ALA A 87 16.57 -0.13 1.73
CA ALA A 87 15.94 -0.85 0.62
C ALA A 87 16.65 -2.18 0.32
N PHE A 88 17.99 -2.17 0.29
CA PHE A 88 18.81 -3.36 0.12
C PHE A 88 18.60 -4.36 1.25
N ALA A 89 18.64 -3.93 2.51
CA ALA A 89 18.41 -4.82 3.64
C ALA A 89 17.02 -5.46 3.57
N MET A 90 15.99 -4.71 3.17
CA MET A 90 14.62 -5.22 3.00
C MET A 90 14.49 -6.28 1.90
N THR A 91 15.22 -6.14 0.80
CA THR A 91 15.15 -7.06 -0.34
C THR A 91 16.06 -8.26 -0.15
N ALA A 92 17.32 -8.04 0.24
CA ALA A 92 18.37 -9.05 0.34
C ALA A 92 18.02 -10.24 1.23
N MET A 93 17.17 -10.05 2.27
CA MET A 93 16.69 -11.15 3.12
C MET A 93 16.02 -12.30 2.34
N PHE A 94 15.48 -12.02 1.15
CA PHE A 94 14.78 -13.00 0.30
C PHE A 94 15.68 -13.67 -0.76
N PHE A 95 16.99 -13.42 -0.71
CA PHE A 95 17.96 -13.91 -1.69
C PHE A 95 19.06 -14.72 -0.98
N PRO A 96 18.73 -15.87 -0.37
CA PRO A 96 19.67 -16.66 0.44
C PRO A 96 20.90 -17.15 -0.34
N ASP A 97 20.75 -17.36 -1.65
CA ASP A 97 21.80 -17.91 -2.51
C ASP A 97 22.65 -16.81 -3.20
N SER A 98 22.38 -15.53 -2.94
CA SER A 98 23.17 -14.42 -3.51
C SER A 98 24.34 -14.08 -2.59
N ASP A 99 25.56 -14.06 -3.15
CA ASP A 99 26.78 -13.72 -2.39
C ASP A 99 26.73 -12.29 -1.84
N VAL A 100 26.12 -11.36 -2.57
CA VAL A 100 25.93 -9.97 -2.16
C VAL A 100 25.00 -9.87 -0.95
N ALA A 101 23.97 -10.72 -0.88
CA ALA A 101 22.99 -10.74 0.20
C ALA A 101 23.48 -11.49 1.46
N LYS A 102 24.64 -12.15 1.39
CA LYS A 102 25.12 -13.09 2.41
C LYS A 102 25.15 -12.55 3.83
N LEU A 103 25.58 -11.29 4.04
CA LEU A 103 25.61 -10.71 5.39
C LEU A 103 24.22 -10.55 5.99
N VAL A 104 23.26 -10.10 5.16
CA VAL A 104 21.87 -9.94 5.57
C VAL A 104 21.24 -11.30 5.87
N THR A 105 21.47 -12.29 5.01
CA THR A 105 20.88 -13.64 5.18
C THR A 105 21.53 -14.39 6.35
N MET A 106 22.83 -14.21 6.61
CA MET A 106 23.49 -14.70 7.82
C MET A 106 22.88 -14.11 9.10
N PHE A 107 22.56 -12.80 9.11
CA PHE A 107 21.92 -12.17 10.25
C PHE A 107 20.49 -12.72 10.48
N VAL A 108 19.70 -12.86 9.42
CA VAL A 108 18.36 -13.47 9.48
C VAL A 108 18.40 -14.91 9.99
N ASN A 109 19.47 -15.65 9.67
CA ASN A 109 19.67 -17.02 10.15
C ASN A 109 20.25 -17.11 11.56
N SER A 110 20.62 -15.98 12.19
CA SER A 110 21.10 -15.94 13.57
C SER A 110 19.96 -16.10 14.58
N SER A 111 20.30 -16.47 15.81
CA SER A 111 19.34 -16.58 16.91
C SER A 111 18.61 -15.27 17.23
N GLN A 112 19.17 -14.12 16.86
CA GLN A 112 18.53 -12.81 17.06
C GLN A 112 17.27 -12.64 16.20
N CYS A 113 17.17 -13.37 15.09
CA CYS A 113 16.04 -13.30 14.16
C CYS A 113 15.13 -14.54 14.25
N ASP A 114 15.23 -15.33 15.33
CA ASP A 114 14.49 -16.58 15.45
C ASP A 114 12.96 -16.41 15.34
N GLU A 115 12.40 -15.37 15.98
CA GLU A 115 10.98 -15.05 15.87
C GLU A 115 10.61 -14.69 14.43
N PHE A 116 11.38 -13.80 13.80
CA PHE A 116 11.14 -13.37 12.42
C PHE A 116 11.26 -14.51 11.41
N ARG A 117 12.27 -15.38 11.57
CA ARG A 117 12.46 -16.56 10.71
C ARG A 117 11.32 -17.56 10.84
N LYS A 118 10.82 -17.78 12.06
CA LYS A 118 9.69 -18.69 12.35
C LYS A 118 8.33 -18.08 12.07
N SER A 119 8.27 -16.78 11.77
CA SER A 119 7.03 -16.05 11.53
C SER A 119 6.30 -16.45 10.23
N GLY A 120 6.98 -17.16 9.33
CA GLY A 120 6.44 -17.59 8.03
C GLY A 120 6.60 -16.56 6.92
N VAL A 121 7.21 -15.39 7.18
CA VAL A 121 7.42 -14.34 6.16
C VAL A 121 8.18 -14.84 4.92
N PHE A 122 9.10 -15.79 5.10
CA PHE A 122 9.94 -16.39 4.06
C PHE A 122 9.33 -17.65 3.40
N ASP A 123 8.11 -18.03 3.77
CA ASP A 123 7.40 -19.17 3.16
C ASP A 123 6.32 -18.66 2.19
N PRO A 124 6.67 -18.37 0.92
CA PRO A 124 5.70 -17.84 -0.03
C PRO A 124 4.57 -18.83 -0.32
N LYS A 125 4.84 -20.15 -0.29
CA LYS A 125 3.85 -21.19 -0.57
C LYS A 125 2.80 -21.25 0.51
N GLU A 126 3.17 -21.35 1.78
CA GLU A 126 2.20 -21.38 2.88
C GLU A 126 1.43 -20.05 2.98
N ARG A 127 2.13 -18.92 2.84
CA ARG A 127 1.48 -17.61 2.86
C ARG A 127 0.46 -17.43 1.75
N SER A 128 0.73 -17.93 0.55
CA SER A 128 -0.18 -17.79 -0.60
C SER A 128 -1.55 -18.42 -0.36
N LYS A 129 -1.66 -19.42 0.51
CA LYS A 129 -2.89 -20.15 0.82
C LYS A 129 -3.89 -19.33 1.62
N VAL A 130 -3.42 -18.34 2.38
CA VAL A 130 -4.26 -17.55 3.29
C VAL A 130 -4.49 -16.17 2.72
N ARG A 131 -5.75 -15.85 2.43
CA ARG A 131 -6.12 -14.49 2.01
C ARG A 131 -5.98 -13.51 3.17
N PRO A 132 -5.25 -12.38 3.01
CA PRO A 132 -5.23 -11.31 4.01
C PRO A 132 -6.64 -10.80 4.28
N ASP A 133 -6.92 -10.48 5.54
CA ASP A 133 -8.20 -9.92 5.98
C ASP A 133 -8.27 -8.43 5.63
N ARG A 134 -8.33 -8.18 4.32
CA ARG A 134 -8.37 -6.87 3.70
C ARG A 134 -9.62 -6.68 2.87
N ARG A 135 -10.01 -5.43 2.70
CA ARG A 135 -11.03 -5.02 1.74
C ARG A 135 -10.49 -5.05 0.31
N THR A 136 -11.41 -5.22 -0.63
CA THR A 136 -11.09 -5.09 -2.06
C THR A 136 -10.72 -3.63 -2.35
N ARG A 137 -9.97 -3.41 -3.43
CA ARG A 137 -9.62 -2.04 -3.87
C ARG A 137 -10.82 -1.25 -4.42
N THR A 138 -11.96 -1.92 -4.60
CA THR A 138 -13.14 -1.39 -5.28
C THR A 138 -13.82 -0.29 -4.48
N SER A 139 -13.85 0.91 -5.04
CA SER A 139 -14.52 2.09 -4.49
C SER A 139 -16.02 2.07 -4.76
N TYR A 140 -16.74 3.02 -4.16
CA TYR A 140 -18.18 3.20 -4.36
C TYR A 140 -18.60 3.10 -5.83
N LYS A 141 -17.87 3.79 -6.71
CA LYS A 141 -18.18 3.88 -8.15
C LYS A 141 -18.10 2.54 -8.89
N PHE A 142 -17.19 1.66 -8.49
CA PHE A 142 -16.92 0.40 -9.21
C PHE A 142 -17.49 -0.82 -8.51
N ARG A 143 -18.13 -0.65 -7.34
CA ARG A 143 -18.86 -1.74 -6.68
C ARG A 143 -20.12 -2.08 -7.45
N ASP A 144 -20.50 -3.36 -7.36
CA ASP A 144 -21.75 -3.85 -7.94
C ASP A 144 -22.96 -3.11 -7.32
N GLY A 145 -23.98 -2.85 -8.13
CA GLY A 145 -25.19 -2.15 -7.67
C GLY A 145 -25.93 -2.89 -6.56
N GLU A 146 -25.87 -4.22 -6.54
CA GLU A 146 -26.47 -5.07 -5.51
C GLU A 146 -25.80 -4.89 -4.14
N PHE A 147 -24.50 -4.54 -4.13
CA PHE A 147 -23.79 -4.22 -2.89
C PHE A 147 -24.47 -3.07 -2.12
N TRP A 148 -25.14 -2.15 -2.83
CA TRP A 148 -25.79 -0.98 -2.25
C TRP A 148 -27.31 -1.15 -2.09
N LYS A 149 -27.86 -2.36 -2.25
CA LYS A 149 -29.31 -2.58 -2.20
C LYS A 149 -29.94 -2.18 -0.88
N GLU A 150 -29.39 -2.65 0.25
CA GLU A 150 -29.91 -2.30 1.58
C GLU A 150 -29.83 -0.80 1.85
N TRP A 151 -28.74 -0.15 1.39
CA TRP A 151 -28.59 1.30 1.46
C TRP A 151 -29.69 2.04 0.69
N LYS A 152 -29.97 1.61 -0.54
CA LYS A 152 -31.03 2.21 -1.37
C LYS A 152 -32.42 2.02 -0.78
N GLU A 153 -32.66 0.92 -0.08
CA GLU A 153 -33.92 0.69 0.63
C GLU A 153 -34.02 1.57 1.89
N PHE A 154 -32.94 1.65 2.67
CA PHE A 154 -32.83 2.51 3.85
C PHE A 154 -33.08 4.00 3.52
N TYR A 155 -32.47 4.50 2.45
CA TYR A 155 -32.51 5.94 2.14
C TYR A 155 -33.87 6.40 1.58
N LYS A 156 -34.76 5.49 1.16
CA LYS A 156 -36.13 5.84 0.73
C LYS A 156 -37.04 6.28 1.88
N MET A 157 -36.61 6.15 3.13
CA MET A 157 -37.43 6.54 4.28
C MET A 157 -37.52 8.06 4.41
N GLU A 158 -38.74 8.63 4.43
CA GLU A 158 -39.00 10.07 4.63
C GLU A 158 -38.80 10.50 6.10
N ARG A 159 -37.62 10.23 6.67
CA ARG A 159 -37.23 10.61 8.03
C ARG A 159 -35.77 11.06 8.04
N PHE A 160 -35.40 11.84 9.05
CA PHE A 160 -33.98 12.15 9.25
C PHE A 160 -33.20 10.84 9.43
N PHE A 161 -32.21 10.60 8.55
CA PHE A 161 -31.58 9.29 8.40
C PHE A 161 -30.97 8.76 9.72
N ALA A 162 -30.47 9.64 10.59
CA ALA A 162 -29.89 9.25 11.87
C ALA A 162 -30.91 8.69 12.86
N ASP A 163 -32.19 9.05 12.72
CA ASP A 163 -33.29 8.55 13.57
C ASP A 163 -33.74 7.14 13.17
N VAL A 164 -33.55 6.79 11.90
CA VAL A 164 -33.93 5.48 11.33
C VAL A 164 -32.72 4.58 11.04
N TYR A 165 -31.51 5.03 11.36
CA TYR A 165 -30.27 4.33 11.05
C TYR A 165 -30.27 2.91 11.66
N PRO A 166 -30.02 1.84 10.87
CA PRO A 166 -30.10 0.46 11.34
C PRO A 166 -29.19 0.21 12.55
N MET A 167 -29.74 -0.43 13.58
CA MET A 167 -29.00 -0.69 14.82
C MET A 167 -27.77 -1.59 14.56
N GLU A 168 -27.90 -2.60 13.70
CA GLU A 168 -26.80 -3.48 13.34
C GLU A 168 -25.64 -2.72 12.69
N TRP A 169 -25.95 -1.85 11.72
CA TRP A 169 -24.95 -0.97 11.12
C TRP A 169 -24.28 -0.10 12.18
N ARG A 170 -25.07 0.44 13.12
CA ARG A 170 -24.56 1.31 14.19
C ARG A 170 -23.58 0.57 15.11
N LEU A 171 -23.83 -0.71 15.40
CA LEU A 171 -22.95 -1.55 16.20
C LEU A 171 -21.63 -1.85 15.46
N THR A 172 -21.66 -1.97 14.14
CA THR A 172 -20.47 -2.19 13.30
C THR A 172 -19.66 -0.90 13.08
N VAL A 173 -20.28 0.19 12.62
CA VAL A 173 -19.55 1.37 12.15
C VAL A 173 -18.95 2.21 13.28
N ARG A 174 -19.63 2.32 14.43
CA ARG A 174 -19.21 3.24 15.50
C ARG A 174 -17.88 2.87 16.13
N PRO A 175 -17.59 1.59 16.47
CA PRO A 175 -16.29 1.19 16.98
C PRO A 175 -15.16 1.47 15.98
N ILE A 176 -15.41 1.21 14.69
CA ILE A 176 -14.42 1.44 13.62
C ILE A 176 -14.12 2.95 13.50
N ILE A 177 -15.15 3.79 13.40
CA ILE A 177 -14.98 5.25 13.34
C ILE A 177 -14.24 5.77 14.58
N ALA A 178 -14.58 5.28 15.77
CA ALA A 178 -13.90 5.68 17.00
C ALA A 178 -12.41 5.30 16.98
N HIS A 179 -12.08 4.11 16.50
CA HIS A 179 -10.70 3.65 16.35
C HIS A 179 -9.92 4.50 15.33
N LEU A 180 -10.49 4.72 14.14
CA LEU A 180 -9.87 5.56 13.10
C LEU A 180 -9.65 7.00 13.58
N TYR A 181 -10.57 7.55 14.37
CA TYR A 181 -10.43 8.88 14.96
C TYR A 181 -9.30 8.91 16.00
N GLN A 182 -9.26 7.91 16.89
CA GLN A 182 -8.21 7.80 17.92
C GLN A 182 -6.82 7.64 17.29
N ALA A 183 -6.71 6.88 16.19
CA ALA A 183 -5.49 6.73 15.40
C ALA A 183 -5.12 7.98 14.58
N GLY A 184 -6.01 8.99 14.52
CA GLY A 184 -5.79 10.21 13.77
C GLY A 184 -5.95 10.07 12.26
N VAL A 185 -6.49 8.95 11.76
CA VAL A 185 -6.78 8.69 10.34
C VAL A 185 -7.93 9.55 9.81
N ILE A 186 -8.90 9.84 10.67
CA ILE A 186 -10.01 10.76 10.40
C ILE A 186 -10.03 11.92 11.41
N ALA A 187 -10.76 12.98 11.10
CA ALA A 187 -11.01 14.10 12.00
C ALA A 187 -12.44 14.65 11.79
N PRO A 188 -12.98 15.44 12.74
CA PRO A 188 -14.21 16.19 12.48
C PRO A 188 -14.04 17.11 11.26
N ALA A 189 -15.02 17.12 10.37
CA ALA A 189 -14.95 17.92 9.14
C ALA A 189 -15.32 19.40 9.35
N TYR A 190 -15.83 19.77 10.53
CA TYR A 190 -16.26 21.13 10.89
C TYR A 190 -17.15 21.82 9.83
N MET A 191 -18.08 21.07 9.26
CA MET A 191 -19.06 21.55 8.29
C MET A 191 -20.48 21.23 8.74
N GLN A 192 -21.47 21.79 8.05
CA GLN A 192 -22.87 21.49 8.34
C GLN A 192 -23.13 19.99 8.17
N ASN A 193 -23.67 19.39 9.22
CA ASN A 193 -23.98 17.97 9.32
C ASN A 193 -25.23 17.60 8.49
N HIS A 194 -25.15 17.74 7.17
CA HIS A 194 -26.27 17.50 6.26
C HIS A 194 -25.83 16.73 5.00
N PRO A 195 -26.62 15.78 4.48
CA PRO A 195 -26.29 15.03 3.27
C PRO A 195 -26.09 15.87 2.00
N GLU A 196 -26.65 17.09 1.94
CA GLU A 196 -26.39 18.02 0.83
C GLU A 196 -25.01 18.68 0.89
N VAL A 197 -24.34 18.64 2.04
CA VAL A 197 -23.05 19.29 2.30
C VAL A 197 -21.93 18.26 2.44
N VAL A 198 -22.23 17.12 3.07
CA VAL A 198 -21.27 16.04 3.33
C VAL A 198 -21.51 14.91 2.33
N LEU A 199 -20.47 14.55 1.57
CA LEU A 199 -20.60 13.69 0.39
C LEU A 199 -20.97 12.25 0.72
N GLY A 200 -20.37 11.71 1.78
CA GLY A 200 -20.49 10.31 2.14
C GLY A 200 -21.48 10.06 3.28
N VAL A 201 -22.00 8.84 3.37
CA VAL A 201 -22.65 8.34 4.58
C VAL A 201 -22.09 6.96 4.93
N ALA A 202 -21.72 6.78 6.20
CA ALA A 202 -21.27 5.50 6.71
C ALA A 202 -22.40 4.48 6.69
N THR A 203 -22.11 3.28 6.21
CA THR A 203 -22.99 2.10 6.23
C THR A 203 -22.18 0.87 6.65
N ALA A 204 -22.87 -0.20 7.05
CA ALA A 204 -22.23 -1.49 7.23
C ALA A 204 -22.60 -2.43 6.08
N ASN A 205 -21.64 -3.25 5.66
CA ASN A 205 -21.86 -4.37 4.73
C ASN A 205 -20.70 -5.38 4.88
N THR A 206 -20.59 -6.36 4.01
CA THR A 206 -19.55 -7.42 4.04
C THR A 206 -18.81 -7.43 2.70
N GLU A 207 -17.53 -7.81 2.69
CA GLU A 207 -16.88 -8.07 1.38
C GLU A 207 -17.27 -9.48 0.91
N PRO A 208 -17.37 -9.73 -0.41
CA PRO A 208 -17.80 -11.03 -0.94
C PRO A 208 -17.00 -12.24 -0.40
N HIS A 209 -15.74 -12.02 -0.04
CA HIS A 209 -14.84 -13.05 0.49
C HIS A 209 -14.83 -13.16 2.02
N ARG A 210 -15.61 -12.34 2.73
CA ARG A 210 -15.82 -12.41 4.19
C ARG A 210 -17.30 -12.13 4.51
N PRO A 211 -18.23 -12.96 3.99
CA PRO A 211 -19.67 -12.70 4.12
C PRO A 211 -20.15 -12.63 5.58
N ASP A 212 -19.41 -13.21 6.52
CA ASP A 212 -19.77 -13.23 7.95
C ASP A 212 -19.13 -12.08 8.75
N LYS A 213 -18.43 -11.16 8.11
CA LYS A 213 -17.70 -10.07 8.78
C LYS A 213 -18.20 -8.69 8.31
N PRO A 214 -19.25 -8.15 8.95
CA PRO A 214 -19.68 -6.78 8.73
C PRO A 214 -18.55 -5.79 8.98
N ASP A 215 -18.45 -4.77 8.14
CA ASP A 215 -17.41 -3.74 8.21
C ASP A 215 -17.95 -2.37 7.79
N LEU A 216 -17.18 -1.31 8.03
CA LEU A 216 -17.47 0.05 7.62
C LEU A 216 -17.25 0.23 6.12
N PHE A 217 -18.28 0.77 5.47
CA PHE A 217 -18.23 1.29 4.10
C PHE A 217 -18.77 2.71 4.08
N ILE A 218 -18.25 3.54 3.16
CA ILE A 218 -18.81 4.86 2.90
C ILE A 218 -19.55 4.83 1.57
N ASN A 219 -20.84 5.13 1.60
CA ASN A 219 -21.62 5.34 0.39
C ASN A 219 -21.46 6.81 -0.05
N TYR A 220 -21.02 7.04 -1.28
CA TYR A 220 -20.81 8.37 -1.86
C TYR A 220 -21.82 8.66 -2.99
N GLU A 221 -23.04 8.15 -2.87
CA GLU A 221 -24.13 8.46 -3.80
C GLU A 221 -24.52 9.94 -3.70
N ASP A 222 -24.26 10.70 -4.78
CA ASP A 222 -24.64 12.11 -4.89
C ASP A 222 -26.11 12.25 -5.30
N GLN A 223 -27.00 12.14 -4.33
CA GLN A 223 -28.44 12.17 -4.59
C GLN A 223 -28.98 13.55 -4.97
N TYR A 224 -28.28 14.61 -4.55
CA TYR A 224 -28.68 15.99 -4.79
C TYR A 224 -28.05 16.59 -6.05
N GLY A 225 -27.13 15.85 -6.71
CA GLY A 225 -26.37 16.36 -7.85
C GLY A 225 -25.41 17.49 -7.46
N SER A 226 -25.07 17.61 -6.17
CA SER A 226 -24.22 18.67 -5.62
C SER A 226 -22.73 18.41 -5.86
N PHE A 227 -22.36 17.17 -6.16
CA PHE A 227 -20.99 16.68 -6.21
C PHE A 227 -20.73 15.89 -7.51
N PRO A 228 -20.72 16.56 -8.67
CA PRO A 228 -20.51 15.89 -9.95
C PRO A 228 -19.15 15.15 -9.96
N MET A 229 -19.19 13.83 -10.09
CA MET A 229 -18.01 12.97 -10.13
C MET A 229 -17.30 13.07 -11.49
N GLN A 230 -16.47 14.09 -11.65
CA GLN A 230 -15.61 14.25 -12.83
C GLN A 230 -14.23 13.65 -12.57
N PHE A 231 -13.81 12.73 -13.44
CA PHE A 231 -12.46 12.16 -13.42
C PHE A 231 -11.60 12.90 -14.44
N PRO A 232 -10.31 13.17 -14.13
CA PRO A 232 -9.41 13.78 -15.09
C PRO A 232 -9.25 12.89 -16.32
N SER A 233 -8.96 13.49 -17.48
CA SER A 233 -8.75 12.77 -18.74
C SER A 233 -7.60 11.75 -18.70
N THR A 234 -6.69 11.90 -17.73
CA THR A 234 -5.57 10.98 -17.45
C THR A 234 -5.98 9.76 -16.62
N PHE A 235 -7.25 9.64 -16.23
CA PHE A 235 -7.75 8.48 -15.50
C PHE A 235 -7.72 7.21 -16.36
N VAL A 236 -6.94 6.24 -15.93
CA VAL A 236 -6.91 4.89 -16.52
C VAL A 236 -7.78 3.96 -15.70
N LEU A 237 -8.84 3.44 -16.32
CA LEU A 237 -9.74 2.48 -15.70
C LEU A 237 -9.00 1.21 -15.25
N PRO A 238 -9.39 0.58 -14.13
CA PRO A 238 -8.74 -0.63 -13.66
C PRO A 238 -8.70 -1.79 -14.66
N SER A 239 -9.69 -1.89 -15.55
CA SER A 239 -9.74 -2.90 -16.62
C SER A 239 -8.68 -2.70 -17.71
N LYS A 240 -8.00 -1.55 -17.73
CA LYS A 240 -6.92 -1.23 -18.68
C LYS A 240 -5.54 -1.30 -18.04
N TRP A 241 -5.44 -1.62 -16.75
CA TRP A 241 -4.14 -1.76 -16.09
C TRP A 241 -3.42 -3.02 -16.59
N PRO A 242 -2.08 -3.05 -16.57
CA PRO A 242 -1.32 -4.24 -16.95
C PRO A 242 -1.72 -5.48 -16.15
N GLU A 243 -1.91 -6.60 -16.83
CA GLU A 243 -2.20 -7.88 -16.19
C GLU A 243 -0.90 -8.59 -15.81
N VAL A 244 -0.82 -9.11 -14.59
CA VAL A 244 0.41 -9.70 -14.04
C VAL A 244 0.81 -10.96 -14.82
N ILE A 245 -0.11 -11.92 -14.97
CA ILE A 245 0.21 -13.23 -15.56
C ILE A 245 0.59 -13.13 -17.03
N PRO A 246 -0.15 -12.42 -17.92
CA PRO A 246 0.27 -12.26 -19.31
C PRO A 246 1.63 -11.58 -19.44
N THR A 247 1.91 -10.57 -18.61
CA THR A 247 3.20 -9.86 -18.60
C THR A 247 4.34 -10.78 -18.18
N ALA A 248 4.21 -11.46 -17.04
CA ALA A 248 5.21 -12.40 -16.53
C ALA A 248 5.45 -13.57 -17.49
N ARG A 249 4.40 -14.08 -18.15
CA ARG A 249 4.49 -15.13 -19.16
C ARG A 249 5.33 -14.69 -20.37
N SER A 250 5.02 -13.51 -20.90
CA SER A 250 5.76 -12.95 -22.04
C SER A 250 7.23 -12.75 -21.67
N PHE A 251 7.52 -12.38 -20.43
CA PHE A 251 8.88 -12.19 -19.94
C PHE A 251 9.61 -13.54 -19.80
N SER A 252 9.02 -14.49 -19.10
CA SER A 252 9.59 -15.84 -18.87
C SER A 252 9.86 -16.59 -20.17
N SER A 253 9.04 -16.41 -21.22
CA SER A 253 9.30 -17.01 -22.55
C SER A 253 10.61 -16.56 -23.21
N LYS A 254 11.15 -15.41 -22.82
CA LYS A 254 12.42 -14.85 -23.33
C LYS A 254 13.60 -15.11 -22.39
N HIS A 255 13.32 -15.33 -21.10
CA HIS A 255 14.30 -15.49 -20.03
C HIS A 255 13.98 -16.76 -19.23
N PRO A 256 14.54 -17.93 -19.58
CA PRO A 256 14.20 -19.21 -18.93
C PRO A 256 14.51 -19.27 -17.43
N THR A 257 15.45 -18.45 -16.95
CA THR A 257 15.84 -18.35 -15.54
C THR A 257 15.13 -17.21 -14.79
N ALA A 258 14.11 -16.60 -15.41
CA ALA A 258 13.46 -15.42 -14.87
C ALA A 258 12.98 -15.62 -13.43
N ARG A 259 13.24 -14.60 -12.61
CA ARG A 259 12.71 -14.50 -11.25
C ARG A 259 11.80 -13.29 -11.15
N PHE A 260 10.80 -13.40 -10.29
CA PHE A 260 9.77 -12.38 -10.13
C PHE A 260 9.68 -11.90 -8.68
N ALA A 261 9.25 -10.66 -8.53
CA ALA A 261 8.72 -10.15 -7.28
C ALA A 261 7.37 -9.44 -7.49
N LEU A 262 6.41 -9.76 -6.64
CA LEU A 262 5.17 -9.02 -6.45
C LEU A 262 5.31 -8.18 -5.19
N LEU A 263 5.60 -6.90 -5.35
CA LEU A 263 5.73 -5.94 -4.25
C LEU A 263 4.40 -5.21 -4.07
N ARG A 264 3.83 -5.28 -2.87
CA ARG A 264 2.60 -4.58 -2.52
C ARG A 264 2.91 -3.43 -1.59
N LEU A 265 2.34 -2.26 -1.87
CA LEU A 265 2.38 -1.14 -0.93
C LEU A 265 1.48 -1.45 0.26
N TRP A 266 1.91 -1.02 1.45
CA TRP A 266 1.08 -1.09 2.63
C TRP A 266 -0.25 -0.39 2.39
N SER A 267 -1.35 -1.03 2.76
CA SER A 267 -2.67 -0.41 2.83
C SER A 267 -3.54 -1.08 3.89
N ALA A 268 -4.30 -0.26 4.61
CA ALA A 268 -5.29 -0.72 5.58
C ALA A 268 -6.55 -1.20 4.86
N PRO A 269 -7.47 -1.91 5.53
CA PRO A 269 -8.76 -2.24 4.96
C PRO A 269 -9.54 -1.00 4.48
N HIS A 270 -9.51 0.13 5.17
CA HIS A 270 -10.38 1.26 4.84
C HIS A 270 -9.72 2.37 4.01
N TYR A 271 -8.40 2.43 3.95
CA TYR A 271 -7.66 3.51 3.27
C TYR A 271 -6.31 3.06 2.70
N TYR A 272 -5.81 3.83 1.75
CA TYR A 272 -4.41 3.80 1.33
C TYR A 272 -3.61 4.84 2.14
N PRO A 273 -2.34 4.60 2.50
CA PRO A 273 -1.53 5.51 3.31
C PRO A 273 -1.00 6.71 2.49
N PHE A 274 -1.84 7.27 1.61
CA PHE A 274 -1.58 8.50 0.88
C PHE A 274 -2.36 9.62 1.52
N MET A 275 -1.67 10.68 1.94
CA MET A 275 -2.34 11.78 2.60
C MET A 275 -3.25 12.55 1.64
N VAL A 276 -4.42 12.94 2.14
CA VAL A 276 -5.31 13.89 1.50
C VAL A 276 -4.92 15.29 1.96
N GLY A 277 -4.53 16.14 1.01
CA GLY A 277 -4.22 17.54 1.28
C GLY A 277 -5.43 18.26 1.88
N LEU A 278 -5.20 19.21 2.78
CA LEU A 278 -6.26 19.87 3.57
C LEU A 278 -7.44 20.37 2.71
N PHE A 279 -7.15 20.99 1.56
CA PHE A 279 -8.17 21.50 0.64
C PHE A 279 -9.03 20.40 -0.02
N ASN A 280 -8.53 19.17 -0.09
CA ASN A 280 -9.21 18.02 -0.67
C ASN A 280 -9.84 17.11 0.39
N ARG A 281 -9.72 17.40 1.69
CA ARG A 281 -10.36 16.56 2.72
C ARG A 281 -11.89 16.66 2.72
N PRO A 282 -12.51 17.82 2.48
CA PRO A 282 -13.96 17.94 2.37
C PRO A 282 -14.59 16.98 1.36
N ILE A 283 -13.94 16.73 0.22
CA ILE A 283 -14.45 15.81 -0.82
C ILE A 283 -14.34 14.33 -0.44
N THR A 284 -13.73 14.02 0.70
CA THR A 284 -13.71 12.66 1.27
C THR A 284 -14.67 12.54 2.46
N SER A 285 -15.34 13.63 2.85
CA SER A 285 -16.13 13.67 4.08
C SER A 285 -17.30 12.69 4.09
N PHE A 286 -17.71 12.28 5.29
CA PHE A 286 -18.85 11.39 5.48
C PHE A 286 -19.60 11.67 6.79
N LEU A 287 -20.89 11.35 6.80
CA LEU A 287 -21.74 11.35 7.99
C LEU A 287 -21.73 9.99 8.66
N ASP A 288 -21.70 9.96 9.99
CA ASP A 288 -21.88 8.71 10.75
C ASP A 288 -23.35 8.45 11.13
N SER A 289 -23.58 7.36 11.87
CA SER A 289 -24.90 6.95 12.36
C SER A 289 -25.60 7.94 13.29
N ARG A 290 -24.96 9.05 13.67
CA ARG A 290 -25.51 10.13 14.52
C ARG A 290 -25.57 11.46 13.76
N GLY A 291 -25.28 11.45 12.46
CA GLY A 291 -25.19 12.66 11.65
C GLY A 291 -23.94 13.48 11.92
N ARG A 292 -22.90 12.96 12.58
CA ARG A 292 -21.66 13.73 12.78
C ARG A 292 -20.82 13.67 11.50
N SER A 293 -20.27 14.81 11.08
CA SER A 293 -19.39 14.90 9.92
C SER A 293 -17.93 14.59 10.27
N TRP A 294 -17.33 13.73 9.44
CA TRP A 294 -15.94 13.30 9.52
C TRP A 294 -15.26 13.52 8.18
N GLU A 295 -13.96 13.80 8.20
CA GLU A 295 -13.11 13.87 7.01
C GLU A 295 -11.95 12.88 7.12
N TRP A 296 -11.48 12.36 5.98
CA TRP A 296 -10.32 11.49 5.94
C TRP A 296 -9.03 12.29 5.80
N LYS A 297 -7.99 11.88 6.51
CA LYS A 297 -6.63 12.41 6.31
C LYS A 297 -5.81 11.57 5.32
N PHE A 298 -6.26 10.34 5.06
CA PHE A 298 -5.66 9.40 4.11
C PHE A 298 -6.70 8.97 3.06
N VAL A 299 -6.29 8.64 1.84
CA VAL A 299 -7.22 8.33 0.73
C VAL A 299 -8.10 7.14 1.12
N PRO A 300 -9.42 7.32 1.30
CA PRO A 300 -10.31 6.21 1.65
C PRO A 300 -10.54 5.31 0.43
N LYS A 301 -10.64 4.00 0.65
CA LYS A 301 -10.87 3.04 -0.44
C LYS A 301 -12.24 3.22 -1.09
N ASP A 302 -13.23 3.67 -0.33
CA ASP A 302 -14.57 3.91 -0.86
C ASP A 302 -14.71 5.21 -1.67
N MET A 303 -13.75 6.14 -1.55
CA MET A 303 -13.77 7.40 -2.30
C MET A 303 -13.94 7.12 -3.79
N PRO A 304 -14.84 7.81 -4.50
CA PRO A 304 -14.97 7.64 -5.95
C PRO A 304 -13.61 7.83 -6.65
N GLY A 305 -13.13 6.77 -7.30
CA GLY A 305 -11.83 6.73 -7.97
C GLY A 305 -10.62 6.69 -7.03
N SER A 306 -10.75 6.15 -5.83
CA SER A 306 -9.60 5.79 -4.99
C SER A 306 -8.60 4.91 -5.75
N GLU A 307 -9.09 4.04 -6.66
CA GLU A 307 -8.28 3.22 -7.56
C GLU A 307 -7.38 4.05 -8.47
N PHE A 308 -7.89 5.17 -8.98
CA PHE A 308 -7.07 6.12 -9.73
C PHE A 308 -5.96 6.67 -8.86
N SER A 309 -6.33 7.13 -7.66
CA SER A 309 -5.39 7.80 -6.77
C SER A 309 -4.23 6.88 -6.42
N VAL A 310 -4.50 5.62 -6.08
CA VAL A 310 -3.44 4.64 -5.78
C VAL A 310 -2.60 4.31 -7.01
N HIS A 311 -3.24 4.00 -8.15
CA HIS A 311 -2.51 3.65 -9.37
C HIS A 311 -1.62 4.80 -9.86
N GLN A 312 -2.16 6.02 -9.92
CA GLN A 312 -1.41 7.20 -10.33
C GLN A 312 -0.29 7.54 -9.33
N THR A 313 -0.52 7.38 -8.03
CA THR A 313 0.51 7.67 -7.02
C THR A 313 1.67 6.68 -7.09
N THR A 314 1.38 5.40 -7.32
CA THR A 314 2.40 4.36 -7.57
C THR A 314 3.14 4.64 -8.88
N GLY A 315 2.40 4.89 -9.97
CA GLY A 315 2.95 5.16 -11.30
C GLY A 315 3.89 6.35 -11.33
N LYS A 316 3.46 7.51 -10.82
CA LYS A 316 4.29 8.72 -10.73
C LYS A 316 5.63 8.47 -10.02
N ARG A 317 5.65 7.55 -9.06
CA ARG A 317 6.84 7.22 -8.28
C ARG A 317 7.83 6.36 -9.06
N LEU A 318 7.32 5.41 -9.83
CA LEU A 318 8.12 4.57 -10.72
C LEU A 318 8.57 5.35 -11.96
N ASP A 319 7.72 6.27 -12.46
CA ASP A 319 7.97 7.09 -13.64
C ASP A 319 9.24 7.95 -13.51
N VAL A 320 9.62 8.33 -12.29
CA VAL A 320 10.85 9.10 -12.03
C VAL A 320 12.13 8.32 -12.38
N LEU A 321 12.06 6.99 -12.52
CA LEU A 321 13.18 6.12 -12.90
C LEU A 321 12.84 5.26 -14.13
N LYS A 322 11.80 5.63 -14.90
CA LYS A 322 11.30 4.81 -16.01
C LYS A 322 12.34 4.53 -17.09
N ASP A 323 13.23 5.49 -17.34
CA ASP A 323 14.34 5.36 -18.29
C ASP A 323 15.32 4.24 -17.89
N LYS A 324 15.42 3.94 -16.60
CA LYS A 324 16.27 2.86 -16.05
C LYS A 324 15.50 1.57 -15.85
N LEU A 325 14.29 1.66 -15.29
CA LEU A 325 13.45 0.50 -14.98
C LEU A 325 12.88 -0.16 -16.23
N GLY A 326 12.66 0.60 -17.32
CA GLY A 326 12.20 0.08 -18.59
C GLY A 326 10.89 -0.71 -18.49
N ASP A 327 10.82 -1.83 -19.20
CA ASP A 327 9.69 -2.77 -19.20
C ASP A 327 9.79 -3.84 -18.10
N ARG A 328 10.84 -3.79 -17.26
CA ARG A 328 11.11 -4.75 -16.18
C ARG A 328 10.20 -4.57 -14.97
N VAL A 329 9.54 -3.42 -14.89
CA VAL A 329 8.65 -3.06 -13.78
C VAL A 329 7.32 -2.59 -14.33
N VAL A 330 6.24 -3.28 -13.94
CA VAL A 330 4.87 -2.85 -14.23
C VAL A 330 4.09 -2.74 -12.93
N HIS A 331 3.03 -1.94 -12.92
CA HIS A 331 2.23 -1.75 -11.71
C HIS A 331 0.74 -1.68 -12.04
N ARG A 332 -0.08 -2.06 -11.06
CA ARG A 332 -1.53 -1.97 -11.10
C ARG A 332 -2.03 -1.65 -9.69
N GLY A 333 -2.65 -0.48 -9.51
CA GLY A 333 -2.99 0.02 -8.17
C GLY A 333 -1.76 0.10 -7.24
N ASP A 334 -1.82 -0.63 -6.13
CA ASP A 334 -0.79 -0.76 -5.08
C ASP A 334 0.15 -1.96 -5.29
N LEU A 335 -0.04 -2.75 -6.35
CA LEU A 335 0.77 -3.91 -6.68
C LEU A 335 1.79 -3.57 -7.78
N ILE A 336 3.03 -3.98 -7.59
CA ILE A 336 4.15 -3.78 -8.50
C ILE A 336 4.74 -5.15 -8.83
N LEU A 337 4.78 -5.50 -10.12
CA LEU A 337 5.51 -6.66 -10.62
C LEU A 337 6.91 -6.21 -11.04
N VAL A 338 7.92 -6.89 -10.53
CA VAL A 338 9.33 -6.72 -10.87
C VAL A 338 9.83 -8.02 -11.51
N MET A 339 10.55 -7.89 -12.61
CA MET A 339 11.01 -9.02 -13.43
C MET A 339 12.54 -8.94 -13.60
N GLY A 340 13.23 -9.98 -13.15
CA GLY A 340 14.67 -10.18 -13.32
C GLY A 340 14.97 -11.33 -14.27
N GLU A 341 16.07 -11.26 -15.04
CA GLU A 341 16.46 -12.35 -15.96
C GLU A 341 16.91 -13.60 -15.19
N ASP A 342 17.42 -13.34 -13.99
CA ASP A 342 17.83 -14.30 -12.99
C ASP A 342 17.64 -13.69 -11.60
N GLN A 343 18.18 -14.36 -10.59
CA GLN A 343 18.06 -13.97 -9.20
C GLN A 343 18.80 -12.66 -8.87
N ASP A 344 20.02 -12.47 -9.38
CA ASP A 344 20.85 -11.30 -9.03
C ASP A 344 20.33 -10.04 -9.73
N ASP A 345 19.86 -10.19 -10.96
CA ASP A 345 19.17 -9.11 -11.68
C ASP A 345 17.86 -8.74 -10.98
N LEU A 346 17.08 -9.72 -10.49
CA LEU A 346 15.88 -9.43 -9.70
C LEU A 346 16.24 -8.66 -8.41
N LEU A 347 17.29 -9.06 -7.69
CA LEU A 347 17.72 -8.36 -6.47
C LEU A 347 18.03 -6.89 -6.76
N ARG A 348 18.70 -6.60 -7.88
CA ARG A 348 19.00 -5.23 -8.33
C ARG A 348 17.73 -4.42 -8.57
N TYR A 349 16.80 -4.94 -9.38
CA TYR A 349 15.56 -4.23 -9.70
C TYR A 349 14.64 -4.10 -8.49
N CYS A 350 14.52 -5.12 -7.65
CA CYS A 350 13.77 -5.04 -6.40
C CYS A 350 14.34 -3.94 -5.50
N THR A 351 15.65 -3.91 -5.30
CA THR A 351 16.30 -2.89 -4.46
C THR A 351 16.02 -1.48 -4.99
N ALA A 352 16.13 -1.28 -6.31
CA ALA A 352 15.80 -0.01 -6.94
C ALA A 352 14.32 0.39 -6.79
N VAL A 353 13.38 -0.54 -6.96
CA VAL A 353 11.94 -0.29 -6.79
C VAL A 353 11.60 0.01 -5.33
N VAL A 354 12.12 -0.75 -4.37
CA VAL A 354 11.91 -0.50 -2.94
C VAL A 354 12.47 0.87 -2.54
N PHE A 355 13.67 1.20 -3.01
CA PHE A 355 14.27 2.51 -2.83
C PHE A 355 13.40 3.62 -3.42
N ALA A 356 12.95 3.46 -4.66
CA ALA A 356 12.07 4.42 -5.31
C ALA A 356 10.77 4.61 -4.53
N MET A 357 10.14 3.55 -4.05
CA MET A 357 8.86 3.66 -3.36
C MET A 357 8.97 4.29 -1.97
N GLN A 358 10.01 3.93 -1.21
CA GLN A 358 10.12 4.28 0.21
C GLN A 358 10.99 5.51 0.49
N THR A 359 11.75 6.01 -0.48
CA THR A 359 12.41 7.31 -0.34
C THR A 359 11.39 8.47 -0.39
N LYS A 360 11.86 9.70 -0.14
CA LYS A 360 11.07 10.93 0.00
C LYS A 360 9.81 10.93 -0.90
N PRO A 361 8.61 11.17 -0.33
CA PRO A 361 8.33 11.75 0.98
C PRO A 361 8.32 10.77 2.17
N TRP A 362 8.87 9.56 2.02
CA TRP A 362 8.99 8.56 3.09
C TRP A 362 7.68 8.09 3.70
N LEU A 363 6.54 8.27 3.03
CA LEU A 363 5.24 7.84 3.55
C LEU A 363 4.85 6.43 3.12
N ARG A 364 5.37 5.96 1.98
CA ARG A 364 4.98 4.68 1.40
C ARG A 364 5.88 3.59 1.95
N GLU A 365 5.32 2.42 2.14
CA GLU A 365 6.02 1.25 2.65
C GLU A 365 5.69 0.02 1.82
N ILE A 366 6.68 -0.85 1.64
CA ILE A 366 6.43 -2.18 1.07
C ILE A 366 5.96 -3.09 2.19
N ASP A 367 4.78 -3.69 2.01
CA ASP A 367 4.26 -4.70 2.92
C ASP A 367 4.86 -6.06 2.57
N LEU A 368 5.95 -6.44 3.26
CA LEU A 368 6.63 -7.72 3.03
C LEU A 368 5.71 -8.93 3.32
N TRP A 369 4.69 -8.78 4.17
CA TRP A 369 3.73 -9.84 4.49
C TRP A 369 2.69 -10.06 3.39
N LYS A 370 2.54 -9.10 2.49
CA LYS A 370 1.67 -9.19 1.31
C LYS A 370 2.44 -9.12 -0.01
N SER A 371 3.77 -9.19 0.06
CA SER A 371 4.66 -9.21 -1.09
C SER A 371 5.32 -10.58 -1.24
N PHE A 372 5.54 -11.03 -2.46
CA PHE A 372 6.28 -12.26 -2.78
C PHE A 372 7.55 -11.86 -3.51
N ILE A 373 8.71 -12.24 -3.00
CA ILE A 373 10.01 -11.81 -3.53
C ILE A 373 10.81 -13.05 -3.87
N ASN A 374 11.51 -13.01 -5.01
CA ASN A 374 12.34 -14.11 -5.50
C ASN A 374 11.53 -15.41 -5.68
N VAL A 375 10.48 -15.35 -6.50
CA VAL A 375 9.65 -16.51 -6.89
C VAL A 375 9.79 -16.82 -8.38
N ASP A 376 9.47 -18.03 -8.80
CA ASP A 376 9.39 -18.43 -10.21
C ASP A 376 8.03 -18.07 -10.83
N PHE A 377 7.91 -18.30 -12.14
CA PHE A 377 6.68 -18.05 -12.87
C PHE A 377 5.57 -19.02 -12.49
N GLU A 378 5.90 -20.28 -12.21
CA GLU A 378 4.98 -21.32 -11.77
C GLU A 378 4.26 -20.91 -10.49
N PHE A 379 5.00 -20.35 -9.51
CA PHE A 379 4.39 -19.79 -8.31
C PHE A 379 3.37 -18.69 -8.62
N LEU A 380 3.66 -17.81 -9.59
CA LEU A 380 2.71 -16.76 -9.98
C LEU A 380 1.44 -17.33 -10.60
N LEU A 381 1.55 -18.41 -11.39
CA LEU A 381 0.39 -19.09 -11.98
C LEU A 381 -0.52 -19.72 -10.93
N ASP A 382 0.07 -20.29 -9.87
CA ASP A 382 -0.65 -20.92 -8.77
C ASP A 382 -1.22 -19.89 -7.77
N LEU A 383 -0.82 -18.62 -7.89
CA LEU A 383 -1.25 -17.57 -6.99
C LEU A 383 -2.71 -17.20 -7.22
N GLY A 384 -3.53 -17.27 -6.17
CA GLY A 384 -4.94 -16.89 -6.24
C GLY A 384 -5.12 -15.45 -6.74
N SER A 385 -6.16 -15.23 -7.56
CA SER A 385 -6.43 -13.94 -8.22
C SER A 385 -6.42 -12.73 -7.27
N PHE A 386 -6.86 -12.92 -6.03
CA PHE A 386 -6.89 -11.86 -5.02
C PHE A 386 -5.51 -11.30 -4.64
N TRP A 387 -4.42 -12.04 -4.87
CA TRP A 387 -3.06 -11.57 -4.67
C TRP A 387 -2.56 -10.75 -5.86
N LEU A 388 -3.05 -11.10 -7.06
CA LEU A 388 -2.74 -10.45 -8.33
C LEU A 388 -3.54 -9.15 -8.53
N ASP A 389 -4.55 -8.91 -7.68
CA ASP A 389 -5.52 -7.82 -7.81
C ASP A 389 -5.24 -6.53 -7.05
#